data_AF-A0A4V1M4H7-F1
#
_entry.id   AF-A0A4V1M4H7-F1
#
_cell.length_a   1.000
_cell.length_b   1.000
_cell.length_c   1.000
_cell.angle_alpha   90.00
_cell.angle_beta   90.00
_cell.angle_gamma   90.00
#
_symmetry.space_group_name_H-M   'P 1'
#
loop_
_entity.id
_entity.type
_entity.pdbx_description
1 polymer ?
#
loop_
_entity_poly.entity_id
_entity_poly.type
_entity_poly.pdbx_seq_one_letter_code
_entity_poly.pdbx_strand_id
1 'polypeptide(L)'
;MLGNLLSAIIWLRSTSFSTFLLSRLVGGLSEGNVQLSTAIISDVTTSSTRSKSLALVGIAFSICFTLGPSLGAYFASRPIPLATKTDSWNIYATPAAISLGLLLLETTYLAFKLPETKTWRRDNPTNKPSDTSKPVESVTHRLKRLKALGRLHGLFLLFFSGAEFTLTFLTYDLFSASNAENGRLLSSRHVRPSLARLGEVKLSSYGIASCFTGLGLLAFLPHIRHSGPAATVVLYAGATCLAYTSATVVTGLTAAAAACCDEEGQGEKELQRGRALGRFRSKGQLGRAIGPLLASSIYWTLGPSTAYTLLSLSLIGVYLSSRQLALSTSPPNKVKSN
;
A
#
# COMPACT_ATOMS: atom_id res chain seq x y z
N MET A 1 11.45 -6.14 16.86
CA MET A 1 10.26 -6.70 16.16
C MET A 1 9.59 -7.84 16.94
N LEU A 2 9.55 -7.79 18.29
CA LEU A 2 9.07 -8.92 19.11
C LEU A 2 7.62 -9.32 18.81
N GLY A 3 6.73 -8.34 18.63
CA GLY A 3 5.33 -8.63 18.29
C GLY A 3 5.14 -9.28 16.91
N ASN A 4 5.94 -8.91 15.91
CA ASN A 4 5.92 -9.56 14.60
C ASN A 4 6.43 -11.02 14.68
N LEU A 5 7.47 -11.26 15.49
CA LEU A 5 7.97 -12.62 15.76
C LEU A 5 6.90 -13.48 16.42
N LEU A 6 6.23 -12.95 17.46
CA LEU A 6 5.12 -13.63 18.12
C LEU A 6 3.98 -13.94 17.15
N SER A 7 3.59 -12.98 16.31
CA SER A 7 2.60 -13.18 15.25
C SER A 7 2.97 -14.32 14.30
N ALA A 8 4.23 -14.38 13.85
CA ALA A 8 4.71 -15.42 12.94
C ALA A 8 4.73 -16.81 13.62
N ILE A 9 5.11 -16.90 14.89
CA ILE A 9 5.07 -18.15 15.68
C ILE A 9 3.63 -18.65 15.83
N ILE A 10 2.69 -17.76 16.17
CA ILE A 10 1.26 -18.12 16.26
C ILE A 10 0.75 -18.60 14.90
N TRP A 11 1.13 -17.94 13.80
CA TRP A 11 0.71 -18.34 12.45
C TRP A 11 1.21 -19.74 12.08
N LEU A 12 2.49 -20.02 12.36
CA LEU A 12 3.14 -21.28 12.07
C LEU A 12 2.43 -22.47 12.75
N ARG A 13 1.91 -22.25 13.96
CA ARG A 13 1.20 -23.26 14.76
C ARG A 13 -0.33 -23.20 14.64
N SER A 14 -0.84 -22.31 13.80
CA SER A 14 -2.29 -22.08 13.71
C SER A 14 -2.99 -23.17 12.90
N THR A 15 -3.74 -24.04 13.57
CA THR A 15 -4.58 -25.07 12.93
C THR A 15 -6.06 -24.69 12.81
N SER A 16 -6.48 -23.60 13.47
CA SER A 16 -7.87 -23.08 13.41
C SER A 16 -7.92 -21.65 12.85
N PHE A 17 -9.10 -21.24 12.38
CA PHE A 17 -9.32 -19.86 11.93
C PHE A 17 -9.11 -18.84 13.06
N SER A 18 -9.54 -19.16 14.29
CA SER A 18 -9.38 -18.28 15.45
C SER A 18 -7.92 -18.03 15.80
N THR A 19 -7.08 -19.06 15.80
CA THR A 19 -5.63 -18.91 16.05
C THR A 19 -4.94 -18.15 14.92
N PHE A 20 -5.43 -18.29 13.69
CA PHE A 20 -4.93 -17.53 12.54
C PHE A 20 -5.28 -16.04 12.67
N LEU A 21 -6.52 -15.74 13.07
CA LEU A 21 -6.98 -14.39 13.31
C LEU A 21 -6.21 -13.73 14.46
N LEU A 22 -5.93 -14.48 15.54
CA LEU A 22 -5.08 -14.02 16.64
C LEU A 22 -3.68 -13.63 16.14
N SER A 23 -3.06 -14.45 15.29
CA SER A 23 -1.78 -14.07 14.66
C SER A 23 -1.89 -12.75 13.90
N ARG A 24 -2.94 -12.56 13.10
CA ARG A 24 -3.16 -11.31 12.36
C ARG A 24 -3.37 -10.11 13.28
N LEU A 25 -4.10 -10.27 14.38
CA LEU A 25 -4.32 -9.23 15.38
C LEU A 25 -2.99 -8.79 16.03
N VAL A 26 -2.20 -9.75 16.51
CA VAL A 26 -0.89 -9.47 17.15
C VAL A 26 0.06 -8.80 16.15
N GLY A 27 0.09 -9.28 14.90
CA GLY A 27 0.91 -8.69 13.84
C GLY A 27 0.49 -7.27 13.51
N GLY A 28 -0.82 -7.02 13.39
CA GLY A 28 -1.37 -5.68 13.09
C GLY A 28 -1.11 -4.67 14.20
N LEU A 29 -1.26 -5.08 15.47
CA LEU A 29 -0.91 -4.23 16.62
C LEU A 29 0.59 -3.89 16.68
N SER A 30 1.41 -4.71 16.03
CA SER A 30 2.88 -4.57 15.99
C SER A 30 3.40 -3.87 14.73
N GLU A 31 2.53 -3.42 13.83
CA GLU A 31 2.88 -2.82 12.53
C GLU A 31 3.36 -1.35 12.62
N GLY A 32 3.86 -0.91 13.78
CA GLY A 32 4.42 0.44 13.99
C GLY A 32 5.82 0.63 13.40
N ASN A 33 6.44 -0.45 12.93
CA ASN A 33 7.80 -0.46 12.39
C ASN A 33 8.00 0.49 11.20
N VAL A 34 6.98 0.69 10.37
CA VAL A 34 7.11 1.56 9.20
C VAL A 34 7.10 3.04 9.58
N GLN A 35 6.25 3.43 10.54
CA GLN A 35 6.23 4.79 11.07
C GLN A 35 7.55 5.08 11.79
N LEU A 36 8.08 4.11 12.54
CA LEU A 36 9.39 4.23 13.18
C LEU A 36 10.52 4.36 12.15
N SER A 37 10.50 3.58 11.07
CA SER A 37 11.49 3.70 9.97
C SER A 37 11.47 5.09 9.32
N THR A 38 10.27 5.67 9.16
CA THR A 38 10.11 7.02 8.62
C THR A 38 10.67 8.08 9.58
N ALA A 39 10.52 7.88 10.90
CA ALA A 39 11.08 8.74 11.93
C ALA A 39 12.61 8.65 11.97
N ILE A 40 13.17 7.43 12.01
CA ILE A 40 14.63 7.18 11.95
C ILE A 40 15.26 7.85 10.73
N ILE A 41 14.66 7.72 9.55
CA ILE A 41 15.14 8.39 8.34
C ILE A 41 15.09 9.92 8.50
N SER A 42 14.05 10.46 9.14
CA SER A 42 13.95 11.90 9.42
C SER A 42 15.07 12.39 10.35
N ASP A 43 15.39 11.62 11.39
CA ASP A 43 16.42 11.95 12.36
C ASP A 43 17.80 12.13 11.70
N VAL A 44 18.17 11.20 10.80
CA VAL A 44 19.54 11.09 10.25
C VAL A 44 19.77 11.85 8.94
N THR A 45 18.71 12.23 8.22
CA THR A 45 18.84 12.89 6.90
C THR A 45 18.75 14.41 6.99
N THR A 46 19.33 15.11 6.02
CA THR A 46 19.23 16.58 5.85
C THR A 46 18.07 16.95 4.91
N SER A 47 17.61 18.20 4.91
CA SER A 47 16.51 18.67 4.06
C SER A 47 16.72 18.36 2.56
N SER A 48 17.96 18.36 2.08
CA SER A 48 18.32 18.03 0.69
C SER A 48 18.27 16.52 0.38
N THR A 49 18.67 15.66 1.31
CA THR A 49 18.80 14.19 1.11
C THR A 49 17.58 13.40 1.60
N ARG A 50 16.75 14.02 2.45
CA ARG A 50 15.58 13.40 3.08
C ARG A 50 14.51 12.96 2.09
N SER A 51 14.24 13.77 1.06
CA SER A 51 13.27 13.41 0.00
C SER A 51 13.69 12.12 -0.72
N LYS A 52 14.98 12.01 -1.10
CA LYS A 52 15.54 10.81 -1.72
C LYS A 52 15.47 9.60 -0.79
N SER A 53 15.77 9.78 0.50
CA SER A 53 15.75 8.69 1.48
C SER A 53 14.33 8.18 1.77
N LEU A 54 13.34 9.07 1.77
CA LEU A 54 11.93 8.68 1.91
C LEU A 54 11.36 8.04 0.64
N ALA A 55 11.88 8.42 -0.54
CA ALA A 55 11.57 7.70 -1.78
C ALA A 55 12.02 6.23 -1.72
N LEU A 56 13.13 5.91 -1.03
CA LEU A 56 13.58 4.52 -0.82
C LEU A 56 12.54 3.69 -0.06
N VAL A 57 11.83 4.27 0.92
CA VAL A 57 10.73 3.59 1.62
C VAL A 57 9.62 3.22 0.64
N GLY A 58 9.25 4.15 -0.25
CA GLY A 58 8.27 3.90 -1.30
C GLY A 58 8.71 2.79 -2.27
N ILE A 59 9.98 2.82 -2.70
CA ILE A 59 10.58 1.79 -3.55
C ILE A 59 10.53 0.41 -2.86
N ALA A 60 10.88 0.34 -1.58
CA ALA A 60 10.80 -0.89 -0.81
C ALA A 60 9.37 -1.44 -0.76
N PHE A 61 8.37 -0.59 -0.53
CA PHE A 61 6.96 -1.00 -0.61
C PHE A 61 6.60 -1.53 -1.99
N SER A 62 6.96 -0.83 -3.06
CA SER A 62 6.68 -1.28 -4.43
C SER A 62 7.29 -2.65 -4.70
N ILE A 63 8.57 -2.88 -4.33
CA ILE A 63 9.23 -4.18 -4.48
C ILE A 63 8.48 -5.26 -3.70
N CYS A 64 8.11 -4.99 -2.44
CA CYS A 64 7.37 -5.94 -1.59
C CYS A 64 5.98 -6.27 -2.16
N PHE A 65 5.24 -5.28 -2.65
CA PHE A 65 3.91 -5.50 -3.25
C PHE A 65 3.99 -6.23 -4.61
N THR A 66 5.09 -6.07 -5.35
CA THR A 66 5.31 -6.78 -6.62
C THR A 66 5.77 -8.22 -6.40
N LEU A 67 6.79 -8.45 -5.58
CA LEU A 67 7.42 -9.77 -5.40
C LEU A 67 6.78 -10.60 -4.27
N GLY A 68 6.17 -9.95 -3.28
CA GLY A 68 5.65 -10.62 -2.08
C GLY A 68 4.58 -11.66 -2.43
N PRO A 69 3.51 -11.31 -3.15
CA PRO A 69 2.45 -12.27 -3.49
C PRO A 69 2.90 -13.44 -4.38
N SER A 70 3.88 -13.23 -5.27
CA SER A 70 4.46 -14.30 -6.10
C SER A 70 5.22 -15.29 -5.24
N LEU A 71 6.11 -14.77 -4.38
CA LEU A 71 6.89 -15.59 -3.47
C LEU A 71 5.97 -16.34 -2.51
N GLY A 72 4.98 -15.65 -1.92
CA GLY A 72 4.00 -16.25 -1.03
C GLY A 72 3.23 -17.39 -1.67
N ALA A 73 2.72 -17.19 -2.90
CA ALA A 73 1.99 -18.22 -3.63
C ALA A 73 2.90 -19.37 -4.09
N TYR A 74 4.13 -19.07 -4.50
CA TYR A 74 5.13 -20.09 -4.85
C TYR A 74 5.41 -21.02 -3.67
N PHE A 75 5.72 -20.46 -2.48
CA PHE A 75 5.99 -21.25 -1.28
C PHE A 75 4.75 -21.93 -0.70
N ALA A 76 3.55 -21.36 -0.90
CA ALA A 76 2.30 -22.03 -0.54
C ALA A 76 1.99 -23.21 -1.48
N SER A 77 2.39 -23.13 -2.75
CA SER A 77 2.18 -24.21 -3.75
C SER A 77 3.16 -25.37 -3.63
N ARG A 78 4.32 -25.14 -3.00
CA ARG A 78 5.40 -26.12 -2.81
C ARG A 78 5.78 -26.16 -1.33
N PRO A 79 4.96 -26.80 -0.48
CA PRO A 79 5.33 -26.96 0.91
C PRO A 79 6.65 -27.71 0.98
N ILE A 80 7.65 -27.11 1.63
CA ILE A 80 8.90 -27.80 1.94
C ILE A 80 8.51 -28.96 2.87
N PRO A 81 9.08 -30.16 2.72
CA PRO A 81 8.81 -31.29 3.61
C PRO A 81 9.42 -31.04 5.01
N LEU A 82 8.87 -30.05 5.72
CA LEU A 82 8.89 -29.93 7.18
C LEU A 82 7.84 -30.87 7.82
N ALA A 83 7.06 -31.56 6.99
CA ALA A 83 6.08 -32.57 7.38
C ALA A 83 6.75 -33.93 7.64
N THR A 84 7.45 -34.05 8.75
CA THR A 84 7.68 -35.35 9.37
C THR A 84 6.34 -35.91 9.85
N LYS A 85 6.15 -37.23 9.70
CA LYS A 85 4.91 -38.05 9.78
C LYS A 85 4.02 -37.93 11.04
N THR A 86 4.22 -36.95 11.91
CA THR A 86 3.52 -36.79 13.18
C THR A 86 3.24 -35.31 13.44
N ASP A 87 1.96 -34.99 13.63
CA ASP A 87 1.33 -33.68 13.98
C ASP A 87 1.11 -32.61 12.89
N SER A 88 -0.13 -32.50 12.45
CA SER A 88 -0.96 -31.27 12.33
C SER A 88 -0.30 -29.88 12.09
N TRP A 89 0.64 -29.72 11.15
CA TRP A 89 1.09 -28.38 10.75
C TRP A 89 0.09 -27.73 9.77
N ASN A 90 -0.03 -26.40 9.86
CA ASN A 90 -0.87 -25.59 8.97
C ASN A 90 -0.47 -25.79 7.49
N ILE A 91 -1.44 -25.84 6.56
CA ILE A 91 -1.19 -25.86 5.10
C ILE A 91 -0.32 -24.67 4.64
N TYR A 92 -0.33 -23.57 5.39
CA TYR A 92 0.50 -22.39 5.17
C TYR A 92 1.74 -22.30 6.07
N ALA A 93 2.16 -23.40 6.71
CA ALA A 93 3.33 -23.42 7.60
C ALA A 93 4.64 -23.06 6.90
N THR A 94 4.82 -23.44 5.63
CA THR A 94 6.04 -23.11 4.86
C THR A 94 6.21 -21.60 4.68
N PRO A 95 5.23 -20.83 4.14
CA PRO A 95 5.29 -19.37 4.13
C PRO A 95 5.47 -18.73 5.50
N ALA A 96 4.85 -19.29 6.55
CA ALA A 96 4.98 -18.78 7.92
C ALA A 96 6.40 -18.98 8.47
N ALA A 97 7.03 -20.12 8.22
CA ALA A 97 8.40 -20.42 8.64
C ALA A 97 9.42 -19.52 7.94
N ILE A 98 9.26 -19.30 6.62
CA ILE A 98 10.11 -18.37 5.86
C ILE A 98 9.95 -16.95 6.42
N SER A 99 8.72 -16.52 6.68
CA SER A 99 8.43 -15.21 7.29
C SER A 99 9.09 -15.05 8.66
N LEU A 100 9.04 -16.10 9.50
CA LEU A 100 9.71 -16.13 10.79
C LEU A 100 11.24 -16.02 10.65
N GLY A 101 11.84 -16.75 9.71
CA GLY A 101 13.27 -16.68 9.41
C GLY A 101 13.71 -15.29 8.96
N LEU A 102 12.95 -14.66 8.06
CA LEU A 102 13.21 -13.29 7.60
C LEU A 102 13.08 -12.27 8.74
N LEU A 103 12.08 -12.42 9.62
CA LEU A 103 11.91 -11.55 10.79
C LEU A 103 13.03 -11.70 11.81
N LEU A 104 13.54 -12.93 12.02
CA LEU A 104 14.69 -13.18 12.87
C LEU A 104 15.95 -12.53 12.29
N LEU A 105 16.16 -12.69 10.98
CA LEU A 105 17.28 -12.06 10.28
C LEU A 105 17.19 -10.53 10.36
N GLU A 106 16.04 -9.94 10.06
CA GLU A 106 15.79 -8.50 10.17
C GLU A 106 16.02 -8.01 11.60
N THR A 107 15.46 -8.69 12.60
CA THR A 107 15.61 -8.31 14.02
C THR A 107 17.08 -8.34 14.45
N THR A 108 17.81 -9.38 14.04
CA THR A 108 19.24 -9.53 14.33
C THR A 108 20.05 -8.44 13.64
N TYR A 109 19.78 -8.18 12.36
CA TYR A 109 20.43 -7.14 11.59
C TYR A 109 20.23 -5.76 12.24
N LEU A 110 18.99 -5.41 12.59
CA LEU A 110 18.69 -4.14 13.23
C LEU A 110 19.34 -4.03 14.61
N ALA A 111 19.34 -5.10 15.41
CA ALA A 111 19.97 -5.10 16.74
C ALA A 111 21.47 -4.79 16.68
N PHE A 112 22.18 -5.23 15.63
CA PHE A 112 23.61 -4.97 15.48
C PHE A 112 23.96 -3.72 14.66
N LYS A 113 23.10 -3.29 13.74
CA LYS A 113 23.43 -2.23 12.75
C LYS A 113 22.67 -0.93 12.92
N LEU A 114 21.56 -0.90 13.66
CA LEU A 114 20.78 0.31 13.85
C LEU A 114 21.25 1.05 15.12
N PRO A 115 21.99 2.17 15.01
CA PRO A 115 22.32 3.01 16.17
C PRO A 115 21.08 3.76 16.66
N GLU A 116 21.13 4.23 17.90
CA GLU A 116 20.11 5.13 18.46
C GLU A 116 20.08 6.45 17.67
N THR A 117 18.93 6.82 17.11
CA THR A 117 18.80 8.01 16.24
C THR A 117 18.16 9.21 16.93
N LYS A 118 17.51 9.03 18.08
CA LYS A 118 16.80 10.13 18.77
C LYS A 118 17.71 11.30 19.13
N THR A 119 18.98 11.04 19.47
CA THR A 119 19.96 12.08 19.81
C THR A 119 20.92 12.41 18.66
N TRP A 120 20.73 11.80 17.49
CA TRP A 120 21.65 11.90 16.35
C TRP A 120 22.02 13.34 15.99
N ARG A 121 21.03 14.24 15.97
CA ARG A 121 21.19 15.64 15.58
C ARG A 121 21.82 16.52 16.67
N ARG A 122 21.67 16.12 17.95
CA ARG A 122 22.37 16.75 19.08
C ARG A 122 23.85 16.36 19.06
N ASP A 123 24.11 15.10 18.76
CA ASP A 123 25.45 14.52 18.83
C ASP A 123 26.26 14.80 17.55
N ASN A 124 25.61 15.20 16.44
CA ASN A 124 26.23 15.61 15.17
C ASN A 124 25.76 17.02 14.71
N PRO A 125 26.30 18.11 15.30
CA PRO A 125 25.87 19.49 15.05
C PRO A 125 26.21 20.04 13.64
N THR A 126 26.97 19.31 12.83
CA THR A 126 27.35 19.69 11.46
C THR A 126 26.17 19.65 10.47
N ASN A 127 25.06 18.97 10.81
CA ASN A 127 23.81 19.00 10.05
C ASN A 127 22.94 20.21 10.46
N LYS A 128 23.44 21.44 10.28
CA LYS A 128 22.56 22.61 10.31
C LYS A 128 21.58 22.53 9.13
N PRO A 129 20.28 22.81 9.32
CA PRO A 129 19.34 22.89 8.22
C PRO A 129 19.83 23.99 7.26
N SER A 130 20.03 23.65 5.99
CA SER A 130 20.18 24.68 4.96
C SER A 130 18.84 25.39 4.85
N ASP A 131 18.77 26.59 5.40
CA ASP A 131 17.62 27.48 5.40
C ASP A 131 17.32 27.90 3.95
N THR A 132 16.69 27.01 3.19
CA THR A 132 16.18 27.30 1.86
C THR A 132 14.74 27.68 2.05
N SER A 133 14.54 28.99 2.21
CA SER A 133 13.27 29.70 2.17
C SER A 133 12.45 29.27 0.96
N LYS A 134 11.68 28.20 1.09
CA LYS A 134 10.59 27.91 0.16
C LYS A 134 9.46 28.90 0.47
N PRO A 135 8.70 29.35 -0.54
CA PRO A 135 7.58 30.25 -0.31
C PRO A 135 6.62 29.52 0.62
N VAL A 136 6.42 30.06 1.82
CA VAL A 136 5.66 29.39 2.87
C VAL A 136 4.18 29.48 2.47
N GLU A 137 3.71 28.45 1.76
CA GLU A 137 2.29 28.14 1.68
C GLU A 137 1.77 28.16 3.13
N SER A 138 0.75 28.99 3.40
CA SER A 138 0.25 29.21 4.76
C SER A 138 0.02 27.86 5.47
N VAL A 139 0.44 27.77 6.73
CA VAL A 139 0.33 26.57 7.56
C VAL A 139 -1.10 26.00 7.50
N THR A 140 -2.10 26.89 7.49
CA THR A 140 -3.52 26.53 7.35
C THR A 140 -3.85 25.87 6.01
N HIS A 141 -3.26 26.33 4.91
CA HIS A 141 -3.44 25.74 3.57
C HIS A 141 -2.79 24.36 3.50
N ARG A 142 -1.57 24.21 4.01
CA ARG A 142 -0.86 22.91 4.08
C ARG A 142 -1.63 21.90 4.93
N LEU A 143 -2.18 22.31 6.06
CA LEU A 143 -3.01 21.46 6.91
C LEU A 143 -4.31 21.04 6.22
N LYS A 144 -5.01 21.98 5.56
CA LYS A 144 -6.20 21.66 4.75
C LYS A 144 -5.88 20.68 3.64
N ARG A 145 -4.76 20.88 2.93
CA ARG A 145 -4.27 20.00 1.87
C ARG A 145 -3.93 18.61 2.39
N LEU A 146 -3.21 18.49 3.51
CA LEU A 146 -2.91 17.21 4.14
C LEU A 146 -4.18 16.46 4.57
N LYS A 147 -5.16 17.18 5.14
CA LYS A 147 -6.46 16.60 5.51
C LYS A 147 -7.21 16.09 4.27
N ALA A 148 -7.19 16.83 3.17
CA ALA A 148 -7.78 16.42 1.89
C ALA A 148 -7.08 15.19 1.30
N LEU A 149 -5.73 15.17 1.25
CA LEU A 149 -4.94 14.02 0.82
C LEU A 149 -5.23 12.78 1.65
N GLY A 150 -5.31 12.92 2.98
CA GLY A 150 -5.64 11.80 3.86
C GLY A 150 -7.07 11.27 3.66
N ARG A 151 -8.05 12.14 3.39
CA ARG A 151 -9.42 11.71 3.03
C ARG A 151 -9.42 10.96 1.70
N LEU A 152 -8.76 11.50 0.69
CA LEU A 152 -8.63 10.88 -0.63
C LEU A 152 -7.96 9.51 -0.53
N HIS A 153 -6.87 9.41 0.21
CA HIS A 153 -6.13 8.16 0.43
C HIS A 153 -6.99 7.10 1.14
N GLY A 154 -7.70 7.48 2.21
CA GLY A 154 -8.60 6.57 2.92
C GLY A 154 -9.77 6.09 2.07
N LEU A 155 -10.44 7.01 1.35
CA LEU A 155 -11.58 6.66 0.50
C LEU A 155 -11.16 5.82 -0.71
N PHE A 156 -10.02 6.13 -1.33
CA PHE A 156 -9.45 5.31 -2.39
C PHE A 156 -9.16 3.89 -1.88
N LEU A 157 -8.45 3.76 -0.75
CA LEU A 157 -8.09 2.46 -0.20
C LEU A 157 -9.31 1.67 0.28
N LEU A 158 -10.39 2.32 0.70
CA LEU A 158 -11.66 1.66 1.02
C LEU A 158 -12.17 0.82 -0.17
N PHE A 159 -12.26 1.40 -1.36
CA PHE A 159 -12.78 0.68 -2.53
C PHE A 159 -11.73 -0.21 -3.19
N PHE A 160 -10.49 0.28 -3.30
CA PHE A 160 -9.41 -0.46 -3.96
C PHE A 160 -9.04 -1.75 -3.23
N SER A 161 -8.94 -1.71 -1.89
CA SER A 161 -8.63 -2.92 -1.11
C SER A 161 -9.74 -3.97 -1.18
N GLY A 162 -11.01 -3.52 -1.24
CA GLY A 162 -12.15 -4.39 -1.48
C GLY A 162 -12.02 -5.15 -2.79
N ALA A 163 -11.73 -4.42 -3.87
CA ALA A 163 -11.51 -5.01 -5.19
C ALA A 163 -10.29 -5.96 -5.25
N GLU A 164 -9.16 -5.58 -4.63
CA GLU A 164 -7.97 -6.45 -4.56
C GLU A 164 -8.28 -7.78 -3.84
N PHE A 165 -9.08 -7.73 -2.78
CA PHE A 165 -9.44 -8.92 -2.00
C PHE A 165 -10.40 -9.83 -2.77
N THR A 166 -11.49 -9.27 -3.31
CA THR A 166 -12.50 -10.05 -4.04
C THR A 166 -12.01 -10.57 -5.38
N LEU A 167 -10.93 -10.02 -5.95
CA LEU A 167 -10.33 -10.52 -7.19
C LEU A 167 -9.95 -12.00 -7.09
N THR A 168 -9.50 -12.45 -5.92
CA THR A 168 -9.15 -13.86 -5.69
C THR A 168 -10.37 -14.79 -5.66
N PHE A 169 -11.54 -14.28 -5.25
CA PHE A 169 -12.81 -15.00 -5.34
C PHE A 169 -13.32 -15.04 -6.77
N LEU A 170 -13.25 -13.92 -7.49
CA LEU A 170 -13.66 -13.83 -8.89
C LEU A 170 -12.93 -14.82 -9.79
N THR A 171 -11.61 -14.92 -9.63
CA THR A 171 -10.78 -15.85 -10.41
C THR A 171 -11.04 -17.30 -10.05
N TYR A 172 -11.32 -17.58 -8.78
CA TYR A 172 -11.73 -18.92 -8.34
C TYR A 172 -13.10 -19.29 -8.94
N ASP A 173 -14.10 -18.42 -8.81
CA ASP A 173 -15.47 -18.70 -9.25
C ASP A 173 -15.59 -18.85 -10.79
N LEU A 174 -14.87 -18.03 -11.55
CA LEU A 174 -14.99 -18.03 -13.02
C LEU A 174 -14.00 -18.96 -13.73
N PHE A 175 -12.78 -19.13 -13.19
CA PHE A 175 -11.70 -19.88 -13.84
C PHE A 175 -11.24 -21.10 -13.06
N SER A 176 -11.82 -21.37 -11.87
CA SER A 176 -11.30 -22.38 -10.93
C SER A 176 -9.81 -22.18 -10.64
N ALA A 177 -9.37 -20.91 -10.63
CA ALA A 177 -7.97 -20.56 -10.49
C ALA A 177 -7.43 -21.00 -9.12
N SER A 178 -6.31 -21.72 -9.15
CA SER A 178 -5.60 -22.12 -7.94
C SER A 178 -4.98 -20.91 -7.23
N ASN A 179 -4.66 -21.08 -5.94
CA ASN A 179 -3.94 -20.06 -5.16
C ASN A 179 -2.59 -19.68 -5.80
N ALA A 180 -1.94 -20.63 -6.48
CA ALA A 180 -0.70 -20.39 -7.21
C ALA A 180 -0.91 -19.47 -8.42
N GLU A 181 -1.99 -19.67 -9.18
CA GLU A 181 -2.37 -18.85 -10.33
C GLU A 181 -2.82 -17.45 -9.90
N ASN A 182 -3.58 -17.35 -8.80
CA ASN A 182 -3.93 -16.07 -8.18
C ASN A 182 -2.67 -15.30 -7.76
N GLY A 183 -1.68 -15.98 -7.18
CA GLY A 183 -0.39 -15.38 -6.88
C GLY A 183 0.36 -14.88 -8.11
N ARG A 184 0.35 -15.65 -9.21
CA ARG A 184 0.96 -15.23 -10.49
C ARG A 184 0.25 -14.02 -11.09
N LEU A 185 -1.09 -13.99 -11.06
CA LEU A 185 -1.89 -12.86 -11.51
C LEU A 185 -1.61 -11.60 -10.69
N LEU A 186 -1.48 -11.74 -9.38
CA LEU A 186 -1.05 -10.65 -8.49
C LEU A 186 0.45 -10.31 -8.64
N SER A 187 1.21 -11.01 -9.47
CA SER A 187 2.66 -10.79 -9.64
C SER A 187 3.05 -10.32 -11.04
N SER A 188 2.17 -10.46 -12.03
CA SER A 188 2.32 -9.85 -13.36
C SER A 188 2.25 -8.31 -13.32
N ARG A 189 2.19 -7.71 -12.12
CA ARG A 189 2.16 -6.29 -11.79
C ARG A 189 3.47 -5.52 -12.05
N HIS A 190 4.21 -5.87 -13.09
CA HIS A 190 5.41 -5.13 -13.48
C HIS A 190 5.03 -3.90 -14.33
N VAL A 191 4.44 -2.89 -13.70
CA VAL A 191 4.32 -1.58 -14.33
C VAL A 191 5.35 -0.67 -13.71
N ARG A 192 6.42 -0.38 -14.47
CA ARG A 192 7.36 0.69 -14.10
C ARG A 192 6.59 2.01 -14.13
N PRO A 193 6.50 2.78 -13.05
CA PRO A 193 5.94 4.12 -13.12
C PRO A 193 6.92 4.96 -13.96
N SER A 194 6.69 5.05 -15.27
CA SER A 194 7.53 5.83 -16.20
C SER A 194 7.33 7.35 -16.05
N LEU A 195 6.63 7.78 -15.00
CA LEU A 195 5.98 9.09 -14.94
C LEU A 195 6.57 9.98 -13.83
N ALA A 196 7.86 9.82 -13.53
CA ALA A 196 8.60 10.69 -12.61
C ALA A 196 8.55 12.19 -12.98
N ARG A 197 8.06 12.53 -14.19
CA ARG A 197 7.86 13.90 -14.67
C ARG A 197 6.47 14.48 -14.38
N LEU A 198 5.48 13.66 -14.02
CA LEU A 198 4.14 14.14 -13.69
C LEU A 198 4.03 14.38 -12.18
N GLY A 199 3.48 15.53 -11.79
CA GLY A 199 3.28 15.84 -10.37
C GLY A 199 2.52 14.73 -9.62
N GLU A 200 2.89 14.52 -8.36
CA GLU A 200 2.49 13.36 -7.54
C GLU A 200 0.97 13.12 -7.47
N VAL A 201 0.19 14.19 -7.36
CA VAL A 201 -1.29 14.11 -7.32
C VAL A 201 -1.89 13.83 -8.71
N LYS A 202 -1.27 14.31 -9.79
CA LYS A 202 -1.67 13.98 -11.17
C LYS A 202 -1.37 12.53 -11.50
N LEU A 203 -0.22 12.02 -11.06
CA LEU A 203 0.11 10.60 -11.20
C LEU A 203 -0.95 9.73 -10.48
N SER A 204 -1.35 10.14 -9.28
CA SER A 204 -2.40 9.45 -8.51
C SER A 204 -3.76 9.49 -9.21
N SER A 205 -4.13 10.59 -9.88
CA SER A 205 -5.41 10.66 -10.59
C SER A 205 -5.46 9.75 -11.82
N TYR A 206 -4.35 9.60 -12.57
CA TYR A 206 -4.26 8.61 -13.65
C TYR A 206 -4.34 7.17 -13.11
N GLY A 207 -3.75 6.91 -11.95
CA GLY A 207 -3.88 5.62 -11.26
C GLY A 207 -5.34 5.28 -10.90
N ILE A 208 -6.09 6.26 -10.37
CA ILE A 208 -7.52 6.10 -10.04
C ILE A 208 -8.36 5.90 -11.32
N ALA A 209 -8.07 6.63 -12.40
CA ALA A 209 -8.75 6.44 -13.68
C ALA A 209 -8.53 5.04 -14.26
N SER A 210 -7.28 4.53 -14.19
CA SER A 210 -6.98 3.16 -14.59
C SER A 210 -7.74 2.15 -13.72
N CYS A 211 -7.89 2.41 -12.42
CA CYS A 211 -8.65 1.55 -11.52
C CYS A 211 -10.12 1.46 -11.96
N PHE A 212 -10.75 2.60 -12.25
CA PHE A 212 -12.12 2.66 -12.77
C PHE A 212 -12.29 1.78 -14.02
N THR A 213 -11.38 1.90 -14.99
CA THR A 213 -11.38 1.06 -16.20
C THR A 213 -11.20 -0.41 -15.86
N GLY A 214 -10.25 -0.75 -14.97
CA GLY A 214 -9.98 -2.12 -14.54
C GLY A 214 -11.19 -2.78 -13.87
N LEU A 215 -11.87 -2.07 -12.96
CA LEU A 215 -13.08 -2.58 -12.31
C LEU A 215 -14.24 -2.70 -13.29
N GLY A 216 -14.38 -1.79 -14.26
CA GLY A 216 -15.37 -1.92 -15.33
C GLY A 216 -15.17 -3.16 -16.18
N LEU A 217 -13.92 -3.49 -16.53
CA LEU A 217 -13.57 -4.73 -17.23
C LEU A 217 -13.92 -5.98 -16.39
N LEU A 218 -13.59 -5.97 -15.10
CA LEU A 218 -13.90 -7.07 -14.18
C LEU A 218 -15.40 -7.23 -13.92
N ALA A 219 -16.18 -6.14 -13.93
CA ALA A 219 -17.64 -6.20 -13.83
C ALA A 219 -18.28 -6.86 -15.05
N PHE A 220 -17.69 -6.65 -16.23
CA PHE A 220 -18.17 -7.27 -17.48
C PHE A 220 -17.76 -8.75 -17.60
N LEU A 221 -16.67 -9.15 -16.94
CA LEU A 221 -16.09 -10.49 -17.04
C LEU A 221 -17.07 -11.67 -16.84
N PRO A 222 -18.02 -11.65 -15.87
CA PRO A 222 -19.00 -12.72 -15.71
C PRO A 222 -19.97 -12.90 -16.89
N HIS A 223 -20.08 -11.94 -17.80
CA HIS A 223 -20.97 -12.03 -18.98
C HIS A 223 -20.26 -12.63 -20.20
N ILE A 224 -18.94 -12.79 -20.14
CA ILE A 224 -18.15 -13.41 -21.20
C ILE A 224 -18.09 -14.91 -20.95
N ARG A 225 -18.19 -15.72 -22.01
CA ARG A 225 -17.99 -17.18 -21.92
C ARG A 225 -16.62 -17.50 -21.29
N HIS A 226 -16.65 -18.09 -20.09
CA HIS A 226 -15.47 -18.25 -19.23
C HIS A 226 -14.33 -19.07 -19.84
N SER A 227 -14.65 -19.99 -20.76
CA SER A 227 -13.66 -20.84 -21.45
C SER A 227 -13.01 -20.21 -22.69
N GLY A 228 -13.33 -18.94 -23.01
CA GLY A 228 -12.79 -18.25 -24.18
C GLY A 228 -11.50 -17.48 -23.89
N PRO A 229 -10.58 -17.32 -24.88
CA PRO A 229 -9.37 -16.49 -24.72
C PRO A 229 -9.72 -15.03 -24.38
N ALA A 230 -10.89 -14.55 -24.79
CA ALA A 230 -11.40 -13.22 -24.46
C ALA A 230 -11.55 -13.01 -22.93
N ALA A 231 -12.04 -14.01 -22.19
CA ALA A 231 -12.21 -13.89 -20.74
C ALA A 231 -10.85 -13.75 -20.03
N THR A 232 -9.86 -14.54 -20.46
CA THR A 232 -8.48 -14.43 -19.96
C THR A 232 -7.89 -13.07 -20.27
N VAL A 233 -8.02 -12.57 -21.51
CA VAL A 233 -7.51 -11.23 -21.88
C VAL A 233 -8.13 -10.13 -21.02
N VAL A 234 -9.45 -10.17 -20.81
CA VAL A 234 -10.16 -9.19 -19.98
C VAL A 234 -9.70 -9.26 -18.51
N LEU A 235 -9.52 -10.46 -17.96
CA LEU A 235 -8.99 -10.66 -16.61
C LEU A 235 -7.59 -10.05 -16.46
N TYR A 236 -6.66 -10.38 -17.36
CA TYR A 236 -5.29 -9.86 -17.31
C TYR A 236 -5.23 -8.35 -17.58
N ALA A 237 -6.09 -7.81 -18.45
CA ALA A 237 -6.22 -6.37 -18.67
C ALA A 237 -6.71 -5.66 -17.40
N GLY A 238 -7.77 -6.18 -16.76
CA GLY A 238 -8.27 -5.66 -15.49
C GLY A 238 -7.23 -5.73 -14.37
N ALA A 239 -6.54 -6.85 -14.23
CA ALA A 239 -5.45 -7.03 -13.26
C ALA A 239 -4.28 -6.07 -13.51
N THR A 240 -3.92 -5.81 -14.77
CA THR A 240 -2.87 -4.85 -15.14
C THR A 240 -3.27 -3.42 -14.80
N CYS A 241 -4.53 -3.05 -14.98
CA CYS A 241 -5.06 -1.77 -14.52
C CYS A 241 -4.93 -1.63 -12.99
N LEU A 242 -5.37 -2.64 -12.23
CA LEU A 242 -5.24 -2.64 -10.76
C LEU A 242 -3.76 -2.58 -10.31
N ALA A 243 -2.87 -3.25 -11.04
CA ALA A 243 -1.43 -3.20 -10.81
C ALA A 243 -0.88 -1.77 -10.93
N TYR A 244 -1.21 -1.10 -12.03
CA TYR A 244 -0.82 0.27 -12.29
C TYR A 244 -1.38 1.21 -11.22
N THR A 245 -2.63 1.02 -10.81
CA THR A 245 -3.24 1.76 -9.70
C THR A 245 -2.45 1.60 -8.40
N SER A 246 -2.12 0.36 -8.00
CA SER A 246 -1.37 0.09 -6.77
C SER A 246 0.00 0.78 -6.76
N ALA A 247 0.71 0.74 -7.91
CA ALA A 247 2.04 1.34 -8.06
C ALA A 247 2.03 2.88 -8.00
N THR A 248 0.95 3.51 -8.46
CA THR A 248 0.89 4.97 -8.64
C THR A 248 0.19 5.71 -7.51
N VAL A 249 -1.00 5.27 -7.09
CA VAL A 249 -1.87 6.06 -6.18
C VAL A 249 -1.29 6.14 -4.78
N VAL A 250 -0.91 5.00 -4.17
CA VAL A 250 -0.37 5.00 -2.81
C VAL A 250 0.95 5.75 -2.75
N THR A 251 1.84 5.51 -3.72
CA THR A 251 3.14 6.17 -3.83
C THR A 251 2.97 7.68 -4.02
N GLY A 252 2.12 8.11 -4.96
CA GLY A 252 1.89 9.52 -5.27
C GLY A 252 1.22 10.28 -4.12
N LEU A 253 0.20 9.71 -3.48
CA LEU A 253 -0.46 10.36 -2.34
C LEU A 253 0.44 10.42 -1.11
N THR A 254 1.27 9.39 -0.87
CA THR A 254 2.24 9.39 0.23
C THR A 254 3.32 10.45 0.02
N ALA A 255 3.84 10.58 -1.21
CA ALA A 255 4.79 11.62 -1.56
C ALA A 255 4.18 13.03 -1.38
N ALA A 256 2.94 13.23 -1.84
CA ALA A 256 2.23 14.50 -1.70
C ALA A 256 1.95 14.88 -0.24
N ALA A 257 1.61 13.89 0.59
CA ALA A 257 1.42 14.09 2.02
C ALA A 257 2.74 14.43 2.72
N ALA A 258 3.82 13.75 2.34
CA ALA A 258 5.16 13.98 2.86
C ALA A 258 5.69 15.38 2.49
N ALA A 259 5.33 15.91 1.32
CA ALA A 259 5.65 17.27 0.89
C ALA A 259 4.91 18.36 1.70
N CYS A 260 3.78 18.03 2.34
CA CYS A 260 3.02 18.97 3.16
C CYS A 260 3.54 19.08 4.61
N CYS A 261 4.36 18.14 5.09
CA CYS A 261 4.77 18.06 6.49
C CYS A 261 5.92 19.00 6.85
N ASP A 262 5.94 19.48 8.09
CA ASP A 262 7.01 20.31 8.67
C ASP A 262 8.19 19.47 9.18
N GLU A 263 9.35 20.11 9.30
CA GLU A 263 10.54 19.53 9.90
C GLU A 263 10.40 19.39 11.42
N GLU A 264 11.10 18.42 12.02
CA GLU A 264 11.12 18.26 13.47
C GLU A 264 11.79 19.48 14.14
N GLY A 265 11.05 20.11 15.06
CA GLY A 265 11.52 21.26 15.84
C GLY A 265 11.08 22.63 15.32
N GLN A 266 10.47 22.73 14.14
CA GLN A 266 9.92 23.97 13.59
C GLN A 266 8.48 23.73 13.08
N GLY A 267 7.55 24.64 13.39
CA GLY A 267 6.18 24.60 12.88
C GLY A 267 5.13 23.99 13.83
N GLU A 268 3.92 23.79 13.31
CA GLU A 268 2.75 23.40 14.10
C GLU A 268 2.80 21.91 14.46
N LYS A 269 2.46 21.54 15.71
CA LYS A 269 2.48 20.14 16.19
C LYS A 269 1.70 19.18 15.28
N GLU A 270 0.65 19.67 14.63
CA GLU A 270 -0.20 18.89 13.71
C GLU A 270 0.52 18.51 12.40
N LEU A 271 1.49 19.30 11.95
CA LEU A 271 2.25 19.10 10.71
C LEU A 271 3.59 18.39 10.92
N GLN A 272 3.95 18.09 12.18
CA GLN A 272 5.10 17.25 12.50
C GLN A 272 5.00 15.94 11.75
N ARG A 273 6.03 15.65 10.93
CA ARG A 273 6.02 14.58 9.94
C ARG A 273 5.56 13.21 10.47
N GLY A 274 6.07 12.78 11.62
CA GLY A 274 5.68 11.48 12.21
C GLY A 274 4.18 11.43 12.54
N ARG A 275 3.64 12.48 13.18
CA ARG A 275 2.22 12.58 13.53
C ARG A 275 1.33 12.76 12.30
N ALA A 276 1.74 13.63 11.38
CA ALA A 276 1.04 13.94 10.14
C ALA A 276 0.94 12.71 9.22
N LEU A 277 2.06 12.04 8.93
CA LEU A 277 2.10 10.82 8.12
C LEU A 277 1.46 9.64 8.84
N GLY A 278 1.56 9.57 10.17
CA GLY A 278 0.85 8.58 10.99
C GLY A 278 -0.66 8.69 10.82
N ARG A 279 -1.22 9.90 10.94
CA ARG A 279 -2.66 10.18 10.69
C ARG A 279 -3.08 9.99 9.23
N PHE A 280 -2.21 10.34 8.29
CA PHE A 280 -2.46 10.08 6.87
C PHE A 280 -2.58 8.57 6.61
N ARG A 281 -1.66 7.79 7.16
CA ARG A 281 -1.61 6.33 6.99
C ARG A 281 -2.72 5.61 7.75
N SER A 282 -3.11 6.08 8.93
CA SER A 282 -4.21 5.47 9.70
C SER A 282 -5.54 5.54 8.94
N LYS A 283 -5.81 6.63 8.21
CA LYS A 283 -6.99 6.73 7.32
C LYS A 283 -6.95 5.69 6.20
N GLY A 284 -5.77 5.43 5.64
CA GLY A 284 -5.57 4.38 4.64
C GLY A 284 -5.83 2.98 5.19
N GLN A 285 -5.31 2.68 6.39
CA GLN A 285 -5.54 1.40 7.05
C GLN A 285 -7.00 1.19 7.45
N LEU A 286 -7.71 2.24 7.85
CA LEU A 286 -9.16 2.16 8.09
C LEU A 286 -9.91 1.76 6.82
N GLY A 287 -9.54 2.34 5.67
CA GLY A 287 -10.06 1.93 4.38
C GLY A 287 -9.78 0.45 4.08
N ARG A 288 -8.54 -0.01 4.33
CA ARG A 288 -8.15 -1.42 4.13
C ARG A 288 -8.81 -2.42 5.09
N ALA A 289 -9.23 -1.99 6.27
CA ALA A 289 -9.96 -2.83 7.21
C ALA A 289 -11.42 -3.01 6.79
N ILE A 290 -12.07 -1.91 6.41
CA ILE A 290 -13.51 -1.89 6.08
C ILE A 290 -13.77 -2.37 4.64
N GLY A 291 -12.89 -2.03 3.71
CA GLY A 291 -13.05 -2.27 2.28
C GLY A 291 -13.32 -3.74 1.91
N PRO A 292 -12.47 -4.69 2.31
CA PRO A 292 -12.67 -6.11 2.05
C PRO A 292 -13.97 -6.65 2.65
N LEU A 293 -14.38 -6.18 3.82
CA LEU A 293 -15.63 -6.62 4.46
C LEU A 293 -16.85 -6.18 3.65
N LEU A 294 -16.90 -4.91 3.24
CA LEU A 294 -17.99 -4.38 2.42
C LEU A 294 -18.02 -5.03 1.03
N ALA A 295 -16.88 -5.09 0.35
CA ALA A 295 -16.79 -5.65 -0.99
C ALA A 295 -17.13 -7.14 -1.00
N SER A 296 -16.65 -7.92 -0.03
CA SER A 296 -16.98 -9.35 0.08
C SER A 296 -18.47 -9.55 0.39
N SER A 297 -19.05 -8.74 1.27
CA SER A 297 -20.49 -8.83 1.59
C SER A 297 -21.34 -8.58 0.35
N ILE A 298 -21.02 -7.55 -0.44
CA ILE A 298 -21.73 -7.24 -1.70
C ILE A 298 -21.49 -8.35 -2.73
N TYR A 299 -20.25 -8.85 -2.85
CA TYR A 299 -19.88 -9.92 -3.78
C TYR A 299 -20.71 -11.18 -3.55
N TRP A 300 -20.82 -11.64 -2.29
CA TRP A 300 -21.54 -12.87 -1.95
C TRP A 300 -23.06 -12.72 -1.91
N THR A 301 -23.59 -11.50 -1.76
CA THR A 301 -25.05 -11.27 -1.70
C THR A 301 -25.66 -10.87 -3.05
N LEU A 302 -24.96 -10.06 -3.84
CA LEU A 302 -25.46 -9.48 -5.11
C LEU A 302 -24.69 -9.96 -6.35
N GLY A 303 -23.66 -10.77 -6.14
CA GLY A 303 -22.83 -11.35 -7.20
C GLY A 303 -21.66 -10.47 -7.66
N PRO A 304 -20.73 -11.05 -8.45
CA PRO A 304 -19.50 -10.40 -8.88
C PRO A 304 -19.74 -9.13 -9.73
N SER A 305 -20.63 -9.21 -10.73
CA SER A 305 -20.90 -8.10 -11.65
C SER A 305 -21.36 -6.84 -10.90
N THR A 306 -22.32 -7.00 -9.99
CA THR A 306 -22.87 -5.90 -9.18
C THR A 306 -21.80 -5.33 -8.26
N ALA A 307 -21.00 -6.18 -7.61
CA ALA A 307 -19.93 -5.75 -6.71
C ALA A 307 -18.89 -4.87 -7.43
N TYR A 308 -18.36 -5.34 -8.58
CA TYR A 308 -17.37 -4.57 -9.33
C TYR A 308 -17.96 -3.30 -9.96
N THR A 309 -19.22 -3.32 -10.39
CA THR A 309 -19.91 -2.12 -10.88
C THR A 309 -20.05 -1.06 -9.79
N LEU A 310 -20.51 -1.45 -8.59
CA LEU A 310 -20.63 -0.55 -7.45
C LEU A 310 -19.28 0.03 -7.01
N LEU A 311 -18.23 -0.79 -6.97
CA LEU A 311 -16.88 -0.32 -6.67
C LEU A 311 -16.36 0.65 -7.74
N SER A 312 -16.62 0.37 -9.02
CA SER A 312 -16.24 1.24 -10.13
C SER A 312 -16.95 2.60 -10.06
N LEU A 313 -18.28 2.62 -9.87
CA LEU A 313 -19.05 3.86 -9.72
C LEU A 313 -18.59 4.67 -8.50
N SER A 314 -18.28 3.99 -7.39
CA SER A 314 -17.78 4.65 -6.18
C SER A 314 -16.43 5.37 -6.41
N LEU A 315 -15.59 4.86 -7.31
CA LEU A 315 -14.33 5.51 -7.67
C LEU A 315 -14.49 6.79 -8.49
N ILE A 316 -15.64 7.04 -9.12
CA ILE A 316 -15.89 8.31 -9.84
C ILE A 316 -15.79 9.49 -8.88
N GLY A 317 -16.41 9.39 -7.69
CA GLY A 317 -16.32 10.44 -6.67
C GLY A 317 -14.89 10.65 -6.15
N VAL A 318 -14.13 9.57 -6.00
CA VAL A 318 -12.71 9.60 -5.63
C VAL A 318 -11.87 10.27 -6.71
N TYR A 319 -12.13 9.96 -7.97
CA TYR A 319 -11.44 10.54 -9.12
C TYR A 319 -11.68 12.04 -9.25
N LEU A 320 -12.94 12.47 -9.14
CA LEU A 320 -13.30 13.89 -9.18
C LEU A 320 -12.61 14.66 -8.04
N SER A 321 -12.62 14.10 -6.83
CA SER A 321 -11.91 14.67 -5.67
C SER A 321 -10.39 14.77 -5.91
N SER A 322 -9.80 13.74 -6.52
CA SER A 322 -8.37 13.74 -6.89
C SER A 322 -8.03 14.79 -7.94
N ARG A 323 -8.91 14.99 -8.94
CA ARG A 323 -8.70 15.99 -10.00
C ARG A 323 -8.81 17.41 -9.47
N GLN A 324 -9.81 17.71 -8.65
CA GLN A 324 -9.95 19.02 -8.01
C GLN A 324 -8.68 19.38 -7.21
N LEU A 325 -8.14 18.41 -6.47
CA LEU A 325 -6.90 18.60 -5.71
C LEU A 325 -5.66 18.74 -6.62
N ALA A 326 -5.58 18.01 -7.74
CA ALA A 326 -4.50 18.14 -8.72
C ALA A 326 -4.50 19.52 -9.42
N LEU A 327 -5.68 20.08 -9.67
CA LEU A 327 -5.84 21.41 -10.27
C LEU A 327 -5.43 22.50 -9.28
N SER A 328 -5.84 22.38 -8.01
CA SER A 328 -5.47 23.32 -6.94
C SER A 328 -3.97 23.36 -6.63
N THR A 329 -3.18 22.39 -7.10
CA THR A 329 -1.75 22.25 -6.79
C THR A 329 -0.84 22.51 -7.98
N SER A 330 -1.39 22.73 -9.18
CA SER A 330 -0.59 23.13 -10.34
C SER A 330 -0.20 24.60 -10.21
N PRO A 331 1.07 24.98 -10.43
CA PRO A 331 1.45 26.40 -10.45
C PRO A 331 0.64 27.10 -11.55
N PRO A 332 0.24 28.38 -11.35
CA PRO A 332 -0.40 29.14 -12.41
C PRO A 332 0.50 29.09 -13.64
N ASN A 333 -0.09 28.78 -14.80
CA ASN A 333 0.60 28.80 -16.08
C ASN A 333 1.47 30.05 -16.13
N LYS A 334 2.78 29.90 -16.36
CA LYS A 334 3.60 31.01 -16.86
C LYS A 334 2.90 31.47 -18.13
N VAL A 335 2.14 32.57 -18.02
CA VAL A 335 1.69 33.33 -19.18
C VAL A 335 2.95 33.59 -19.97
N LYS A 336 3.05 32.98 -21.16
CA LYS A 336 4.06 33.37 -22.13
C LYS A 336 3.75 34.83 -22.44
N SER A 337 4.51 35.75 -21.85
CA SER A 337 4.62 37.10 -22.38
C SER A 337 5.31 36.95 -23.73
N ASN A 338 4.53 37.00 -24.80
CA ASN A 338 5.02 37.45 -26.09
C ASN A 338 5.20 38.96 -26.02
#